data_AF-A0A177L3R3-F1
#
_entry.id   AF-A0A177L3R3-F1
#
_cell.length_a   1.000
_cell.length_b   1.000
_cell.length_c   1.000
_cell.angle_alpha   90.00
_cell.angle_beta   90.00
_cell.angle_gamma   90.00
#
_symmetry.space_group_name_H-M   'P 1'
#
loop_
_entity.id
_entity.type
_entity.pdbx_description
1 polymer ?
#
loop_
_entity_poly.entity_id
_entity_poly.type
_entity_poly.pdbx_seq_one_letter_code
_entity_poly.pdbx_strand_id
1 'polypeptide(L)'
;MRSIIKYRKARFLSADFPNDSMEPLFPTGTGKAFSPPYLAKYLGNALERLDLPFMAARKTRITAHVFRHSFAIISYLNGVDIYDIMRALGHEKIETTMIYLQKIMDREKHAIHKWKDGSLGRYI
;
A
#
# COMPACT_ATOMS: atom_id res chain seq x y z
N MET A 1 6.45 -15.72 -1.81
CA MET A 1 6.69 -16.91 -0.96
C MET A 1 8.06 -16.93 -0.26
N ARG A 2 9.19 -16.82 -0.98
CA ARG A 2 10.55 -16.99 -0.39
C ARG A 2 10.85 -16.08 0.82
N SER A 3 10.37 -14.83 0.81
CA SER A 3 10.62 -13.88 1.91
C SER A 3 9.92 -14.28 3.22
N ILE A 4 8.71 -14.85 3.14
CA ILE A 4 7.97 -15.32 4.33
C ILE A 4 8.69 -16.51 4.96
N ILE A 5 9.16 -17.45 4.13
CA ILE A 5 9.96 -18.60 4.57
C ILE A 5 11.25 -18.13 5.26
N LYS A 6 11.98 -17.20 4.63
CA LYS A 6 13.21 -16.61 5.23
C LYS A 6 12.91 -15.93 6.56
N TYR A 7 11.82 -15.18 6.65
CA TYR A 7 11.41 -14.50 7.88
C TYR A 7 11.15 -15.49 9.02
N ARG A 8 10.39 -16.56 8.76
CA ARG A 8 10.08 -17.60 9.77
C ARG A 8 11.33 -18.36 10.21
N LYS A 9 12.20 -18.73 9.28
CA LYS A 9 13.50 -19.36 9.61
C LYS A 9 14.37 -18.45 10.50
N ALA A 10 14.41 -17.14 10.23
CA ALA A 10 15.11 -16.17 11.08
C ALA A 10 14.49 -15.97 12.48
N ARG A 11 13.30 -16.53 12.70
CA ARG A 11 12.58 -16.56 13.97
C ARG A 11 12.57 -17.96 14.59
N PHE A 12 13.38 -18.87 14.07
CA PHE A 12 13.46 -20.28 14.50
C PHE A 12 12.12 -21.02 14.40
N LEU A 13 11.24 -20.60 13.48
CA LEU A 13 9.99 -21.29 13.19
C LEU A 13 10.08 -22.10 11.90
N SER A 14 9.27 -23.15 11.82
CA SER A 14 9.14 -23.97 10.61
C SER A 14 8.64 -23.14 9.44
N ALA A 15 9.12 -23.50 8.24
CA ALA A 15 8.60 -22.98 6.98
C ALA A 15 7.22 -23.57 6.65
N ASP A 16 6.92 -24.75 7.21
CA ASP A 16 5.64 -25.40 7.08
C ASP A 16 4.66 -24.72 8.02
N PHE A 17 3.61 -24.14 7.44
CA PHE A 17 2.56 -23.44 8.16
C PHE A 17 1.23 -24.10 7.77
N PRO A 18 0.80 -25.15 8.49
CA PRO A 18 -0.44 -25.82 8.16
C PRO A 18 -1.63 -24.91 8.48
N ASN A 19 -2.71 -25.04 7.70
CA ASN A 19 -3.86 -24.10 7.74
C ASN A 19 -4.59 -24.09 9.08
N ASP A 20 -4.40 -25.11 9.92
CA ASP A 20 -4.95 -25.25 11.26
C ASP A 20 -4.02 -24.74 12.37
N SER A 21 -2.83 -24.22 12.01
CA SER A 21 -1.90 -23.67 12.99
C SER A 21 -2.44 -22.38 13.61
N MET A 22 -2.42 -22.34 14.95
CA MET A 22 -2.72 -21.13 15.73
C MET A 22 -1.49 -20.20 15.86
N GLU A 23 -0.35 -20.58 15.27
CA GLU A 23 0.84 -19.73 15.28
C GLU A 23 0.63 -18.48 14.42
N PRO A 24 1.19 -17.33 14.81
CA PRO A 24 1.20 -16.18 13.92
C PRO A 24 2.10 -16.46 12.71
N LEU A 25 1.60 -16.15 11.51
CA LEU A 25 2.39 -16.23 10.29
C LEU A 25 3.65 -15.34 10.38
N PHE A 26 3.48 -14.15 10.98
CA PHE A 26 4.54 -13.18 11.26
C PHE A 26 4.73 -12.99 12.77
N PRO A 27 5.59 -13.79 13.43
CA PRO A 27 5.90 -13.62 14.85
C PRO A 27 6.87 -12.46 15.11
N THR A 28 6.74 -11.83 16.27
CA THR A 28 7.79 -10.97 16.84
C THR A 28 9.00 -11.81 17.30
N GLY A 29 10.06 -11.16 17.80
CA GLY A 29 11.23 -11.87 18.35
C GLY A 29 10.90 -12.80 19.52
N THR A 30 9.75 -12.64 20.18
CA THR A 30 9.29 -13.49 21.28
C THR A 30 8.28 -14.55 20.84
N GLY A 31 8.05 -14.73 19.53
CA GLY A 31 7.12 -15.73 18.98
C GLY A 31 5.65 -15.28 18.94
N LYS A 32 5.30 -14.15 19.56
CA LYS A 32 3.91 -13.64 19.60
C LYS A 32 3.53 -12.89 18.33
N ALA A 33 2.23 -12.76 18.06
CA ALA A 33 1.72 -11.90 16.99
C ALA A 33 2.11 -10.43 17.20
N PHE A 34 2.27 -9.67 16.11
CA PHE A 34 2.39 -8.22 16.20
C PHE A 34 1.07 -7.59 16.65
N SER A 35 1.13 -6.68 17.61
CA SER A 35 0.04 -5.71 17.81
C SER A 35 0.17 -4.57 16.79
N PRO A 36 -0.93 -3.90 16.41
CA PRO A 36 -0.87 -2.77 15.48
C PRO A 36 0.09 -1.65 15.90
N PRO A 37 0.14 -1.21 17.18
CA PRO A 37 1.11 -0.21 17.62
C PRO A 37 2.56 -0.68 17.52
N TYR A 38 2.80 -1.95 17.86
CA TYR A 38 4.15 -2.52 17.80
C TYR A 38 4.63 -2.66 16.35
N LEU A 39 3.75 -3.07 15.43
CA LEU A 39 4.05 -3.12 14.00
C LEU A 39 4.37 -1.72 13.44
N ALA A 40 3.58 -0.71 13.80
CA ALA A 40 3.82 0.67 13.39
C ALA A 40 5.18 1.20 13.87
N LYS A 41 5.52 0.92 15.14
CA LYS A 41 6.84 1.25 15.71
C LYS A 41 7.96 0.51 14.98
N TYR A 42 7.82 -0.81 14.80
CA TYR A 42 8.81 -1.65 14.13
C TYR A 42 9.09 -1.17 12.71
N LEU A 43 8.04 -0.89 11.93
CA LEU A 43 8.15 -0.34 10.59
C LEU A 43 8.89 1.00 10.58
N GLY A 44 8.52 1.90 11.51
CA GLY A 44 9.18 3.18 11.66
C GLY A 44 10.69 3.06 11.88
N ASN A 45 11.08 2.25 12.88
CA ASN A 45 12.48 2.00 13.18
C ASN A 45 13.23 1.34 12.02
N ALA A 46 12.57 0.45 11.28
CA ALA A 46 13.16 -0.20 10.11
C ALA A 46 13.43 0.82 9.00
N LEU A 47 12.50 1.74 8.75
CA LEU A 47 12.66 2.80 7.75
C LEU A 47 13.77 3.78 8.14
N GLU A 48 13.81 4.22 9.40
CA GLU A 48 14.84 5.14 9.92
C GLU A 48 16.28 4.59 9.72
N ARG A 49 16.45 3.27 9.70
CA ARG A 49 17.75 2.62 9.44
C ARG A 49 18.17 2.58 7.97
N LEU A 50 17.26 2.82 7.03
CA LEU A 50 17.55 2.72 5.60
C LEU A 50 18.20 3.99 5.02
N ASP A 51 18.30 5.06 5.81
CA ASP A 51 18.90 6.35 5.44
C ASP A 51 18.54 6.81 4.01
N LEU A 52 17.24 6.79 3.70
CA LEU A 52 16.75 7.09 2.36
C LEU A 52 16.61 8.61 2.18
N PRO A 53 17.26 9.24 1.16
CA PRO A 53 17.27 10.70 0.99
C PRO A 53 15.87 11.33 0.92
N PHE A 54 14.92 10.64 0.31
CA PHE A 54 13.55 11.14 0.16
C PHE A 54 12.76 11.15 1.49
N MET A 55 13.22 10.43 2.52
CA MET A 55 12.56 10.47 3.83
C MET A 55 12.85 11.78 4.57
N ALA A 56 14.06 12.34 4.42
CA ALA A 56 14.40 13.64 5.01
C ALA A 56 13.56 14.79 4.41
N ALA A 57 13.17 14.68 3.14
CA ALA A 57 12.37 15.67 2.44
C ALA A 57 10.86 15.55 2.70
N ARG A 58 10.39 14.45 3.32
CA ARG A 58 8.96 14.14 3.43
C ARG A 58 8.36 14.72 4.72
N LYS A 59 7.25 15.46 4.59
CA LYS A 59 6.50 16.01 5.75
C LYS A 59 5.68 14.98 6.52
N THR A 60 5.36 13.82 5.92
CA THR A 60 4.49 12.80 6.50
C THR A 60 5.21 11.48 6.73
N ARG A 61 4.96 10.85 7.88
CA ARG A 61 5.53 9.54 8.22
C ARG A 61 4.99 8.45 7.29
N ILE A 62 5.86 7.52 6.89
CA ILE A 62 5.46 6.33 6.15
C ILE A 62 4.88 5.32 7.14
N THR A 63 3.65 4.89 6.89
CA THR A 63 2.92 3.90 7.69
C THR A 63 2.47 2.75 6.81
N ALA A 64 1.96 1.67 7.41
CA ALA A 64 1.38 0.54 6.67
C ALA A 64 0.28 0.98 5.68
N HIS A 65 -0.51 2.01 6.05
CA HIS A 65 -1.54 2.57 5.19
C HIS A 65 -0.97 3.21 3.91
N VAL A 66 0.25 3.77 3.96
CA VAL A 66 0.91 4.32 2.76
C VAL A 66 1.17 3.22 1.73
N PHE A 67 1.59 2.03 2.16
CA PHE A 67 1.77 0.90 1.23
C PHE A 67 0.44 0.44 0.63
N ARG A 68 -0.64 0.43 1.42
CA ARG A 68 -1.99 0.15 0.93
C ARG A 68 -2.44 1.19 -0.11
N HIS A 69 -2.13 2.46 0.11
CA HIS A 69 -2.33 3.53 -0.88
C HIS A 69 -1.54 3.30 -2.16
N SER A 70 -0.25 3.01 -2.04
CA SER A 70 0.61 2.72 -3.18
C SER A 70 0.11 1.52 -3.99
N PHE A 71 -0.36 0.45 -3.34
CA PHE A 71 -0.94 -0.70 -4.03
C PHE A 71 -2.14 -0.33 -4.90
N ALA A 72 -3.07 0.48 -4.38
CA ALA A 72 -4.25 0.92 -5.12
C ALA A 72 -3.85 1.75 -6.35
N ILE A 73 -2.96 2.72 -6.16
CA ILE A 73 -2.46 3.59 -7.23
C ILE A 73 -1.72 2.79 -8.30
N ILE A 74 -0.78 1.94 -7.91
CA ILE A 74 0.00 1.12 -8.84
C ILE A 74 -0.91 0.18 -9.64
N SER A 75 -1.87 -0.47 -9.00
CA SER A 75 -2.81 -1.36 -9.68
C SER A 75 -3.62 -0.61 -10.74
N TYR A 76 -4.13 0.56 -10.37
CA TYR A 76 -4.89 1.42 -11.28
C TYR A 76 -4.04 1.90 -12.47
N LEU A 77 -2.79 2.33 -12.21
CA LEU A 77 -1.86 2.75 -13.27
C LEU A 77 -1.47 1.59 -14.21
N ASN A 78 -1.55 0.35 -13.74
CA ASN A 78 -1.37 -0.85 -14.57
C ASN A 78 -2.67 -1.30 -15.27
N GLY A 79 -3.72 -0.48 -15.25
CA GLY A 79 -4.97 -0.73 -15.95
C GLY A 79 -5.89 -1.77 -15.29
N VAL A 80 -5.65 -2.12 -14.02
CA VAL A 80 -6.54 -3.02 -13.28
C VAL A 80 -7.89 -2.31 -13.04
N ASP A 81 -8.98 -3.04 -13.25
CA ASP A 81 -10.32 -2.52 -13.02
C ASP A 81 -10.52 -2.07 -11.57
N ILE A 82 -11.24 -0.96 -11.39
CA ILE A 82 -11.40 -0.34 -10.07
C ILE A 82 -12.19 -1.22 -9.09
N TYR A 83 -13.12 -2.04 -9.58
CA TYR A 83 -13.87 -2.98 -8.73
C TYR A 83 -12.99 -4.16 -8.30
N ASP A 84 -12.03 -4.58 -9.14
CA ASP A 84 -11.02 -5.58 -8.75
C ASP A 84 -10.11 -5.04 -7.66
N ILE A 85 -9.66 -3.79 -7.80
CA ILE A 85 -8.87 -3.11 -6.77
C ILE A 85 -9.67 -2.97 -5.47
N MET A 86 -10.93 -2.58 -5.56
CA MET A 86 -11.84 -2.46 -4.41
C MET A 86 -11.99 -3.79 -3.67
N ARG A 87 -12.22 -4.89 -4.40
CA ARG A 87 -12.31 -6.25 -3.84
C ARG A 87 -10.99 -6.69 -3.20
N ALA A 88 -9.85 -6.44 -3.85
CA ALA A 88 -8.53 -6.78 -3.32
C ALA A 88 -8.20 -6.00 -2.03
N LEU A 89 -8.68 -4.77 -1.92
CA LEU A 89 -8.57 -3.98 -0.69
C LEU A 89 -9.58 -4.42 0.38
N GLY A 90 -10.70 -5.04 -0.01
CA GLY A 90 -11.79 -5.37 0.90
C GLY A 90 -12.61 -4.14 1.30
N HIS A 91 -12.81 -3.20 0.37
CA HIS A 91 -13.71 -2.07 0.58
C HIS A 91 -15.13 -2.44 0.14
N GLU A 92 -16.12 -2.10 0.96
CA GLU A 92 -17.54 -2.30 0.64
C GLU A 92 -18.08 -1.27 -0.36
N LYS A 93 -17.43 -0.11 -0.42
CA LYS A 93 -17.84 1.07 -1.19
C LYS A 93 -16.73 1.52 -2.11
N ILE A 94 -17.08 1.77 -3.38
CA ILE A 94 -16.11 2.20 -4.39
C ILE A 94 -15.54 3.59 -4.07
N GLU A 95 -16.33 4.44 -3.41
CA GLU A 95 -15.93 5.77 -2.97
C GLU A 95 -14.69 5.71 -2.07
N THR A 96 -14.59 4.68 -1.21
CA THR A 96 -13.42 4.47 -0.36
C THR A 96 -12.17 4.18 -1.18
N THR A 97 -12.28 3.42 -2.27
CA THR A 97 -11.17 3.18 -3.20
C THR A 97 -10.82 4.43 -4.00
N MET A 98 -11.82 5.23 -4.39
CA MET A 98 -11.62 6.47 -5.14
C MET A 98 -10.79 7.50 -4.35
N ILE A 99 -10.91 7.57 -3.02
CA ILE A 99 -10.06 8.43 -2.17
C ILE A 99 -8.57 8.13 -2.38
N TYR A 100 -8.22 6.86 -2.60
CA TYR A 100 -6.83 6.44 -2.81
C TYR A 100 -6.28 6.94 -4.16
N LEU A 101 -7.17 7.15 -5.14
CA LEU A 101 -6.82 7.47 -6.52
C LEU A 101 -6.98 8.96 -6.85
N GLN A 102 -7.67 9.73 -6.01
CA GLN A 102 -8.07 11.11 -6.30
C GLN A 102 -6.93 11.97 -6.86
N LYS A 103 -5.76 12.01 -6.21
CA LYS A 103 -4.61 12.81 -6.68
C LYS A 103 -4.07 12.41 -8.05
N ILE A 104 -4.15 11.12 -8.40
CA ILE A 104 -3.70 10.62 -9.70
C ILE A 104 -4.76 10.93 -10.75
N MET A 105 -6.03 10.72 -10.42
CA MET A 105 -7.15 11.01 -11.31
C MET A 105 -7.25 12.51 -11.63
N ASP A 106 -7.03 13.37 -10.64
CA ASP A 106 -7.01 14.84 -10.81
C ASP A 106 -5.90 15.27 -11.77
N ARG A 107 -4.77 14.54 -11.81
CA ARG A 107 -3.64 14.84 -12.68
C ARG A 107 -3.80 14.27 -14.09
N GLU A 108 -4.18 13.00 -14.21
CA GLU A 108 -4.18 12.29 -15.50
C GLU A 108 -5.51 12.39 -16.25
N LYS A 109 -6.62 12.55 -15.53
CA LYS A 109 -7.98 12.61 -16.10
C LYS A 109 -8.60 13.99 -15.95
N HIS A 110 -7.79 15.04 -15.72
CA HIS A 110 -8.28 16.41 -15.70
C HIS A 110 -9.05 16.69 -17.00
N ALA A 111 -10.22 17.32 -16.87
CA ALA A 111 -11.15 17.50 -17.99
C ALA A 111 -10.48 18.18 -19.20
N ILE A 112 -9.54 19.09 -18.94
CA ILE A 112 -8.75 19.80 -19.95
C ILE A 112 -8.00 18.86 -20.90
N HIS A 113 -7.54 17.70 -20.44
CA HIS A 113 -6.83 16.71 -21.27
C HIS A 113 -7.77 15.95 -22.21
N LYS A 114 -9.09 16.07 -22.03
CA LYS A 114 -10.11 15.48 -22.90
C LYS A 114 -10.70 16.47 -23.89
N TRP A 115 -10.31 17.75 -23.81
CA TRP A 115 -10.81 18.77 -24.72
C TRP A 115 -10.23 18.54 -26.12
N LYS A 116 -11.05 18.74 -27.14
CA LYS A 116 -10.58 18.73 -28.53
C LYS A 116 -9.81 20.03 -28.80
N ASP A 117 -8.79 19.99 -29.65
CA ASP A 117 -8.07 21.21 -30.06
C ASP A 117 -9.05 22.27 -30.59
N GLY A 118 -8.83 23.53 -30.20
CA GLY A 118 -9.71 24.66 -30.53
C GLY A 118 -10.98 24.78 -29.68
N SER A 119 -11.23 23.90 -28.71
CA SER A 119 -12.40 24.03 -27.81
C SER A 119 -12.37 25.30 -26.96
N LEU A 120 -11.17 25.79 -26.60
CA LEU A 120 -11.01 27.04 -25.86
C LEU A 120 -11.39 28.27 -26.69
N GLY A 121 -11.03 28.30 -27.97
CA GLY A 121 -11.28 29.43 -28.88
C GLY A 121 -12.76 29.72 -29.19
N ARG A 122 -13.69 28.95 -28.62
CA ARG A 122 -15.14 29.24 -28.65
C ARG A 122 -15.63 30.05 -27.44
N TYR A 123 -14.82 30.16 -26.39
CA TYR A 123 -15.18 30.79 -25.12
C TYR A 123 -14.29 31.98 -24.76
N ILE A 124 -13.23 32.23 -25.55
CA ILE A 124 -12.36 33.41 -25.55
C ILE A 124 -12.37 34.00 -26.95
#